data_AF-A0A9D6TP48-F1
#
_entry.id   AF-A0A9D6TP48-F1
#
_cell.length_a   1.000
_cell.length_b   1.000
_cell.length_c   1.000
_cell.angle_alpha   90.00
_cell.angle_beta   90.00
_cell.angle_gamma   90.00
#
_symmetry.space_group_name_H-M   'P 1'
#
loop_
_entity.id
_entity.type
_entity.pdbx_description
1 polymer ?
#
loop_
_entity_poly.entity_id
_entity_poly.type
_entity_poly.pdbx_seq_one_letter_code
_entity_poly.pdbx_strand_id
1 'polypeptide(L)'
;MSSTTELLPPVEVWSATPTPFTSDVRVDPPSIHRMVDHHLTIGVSGLMLAGTSGEGPWMRKIDVETLIQTTVEAAAGRLRIAVQVTDNSVARVLDNDLSLESYLLKGGFGSVGVFKKDIRGFFVTTASSATPELLETYGSPTTGEYLNYMVSTRGNGGDASITGVEFAYKQALTFLPARARGVQVFVNLTKLSFGGSSQSDFTGFNLKTLSWGASLTRGRLALKLTSSEQGETRRSPVAASASVAVGTYLWQGAKIRYTLGLEYAITSRVGFHISLNSFNGDGVTDVQRQYAPNTPDYAKYQRFQEWGKNAVVGIKGEF
;
A
#
# COMPACT_ATOMS: atom_id res chain seq x y z
N MET A 1 -8.59 49.76 -31.74
CA MET A 1 -8.72 48.41 -31.16
C MET A 1 -7.32 47.94 -30.80
N SER A 2 -6.95 48.01 -29.52
CA SER A 2 -5.63 47.60 -29.03
C SER A 2 -5.66 46.10 -28.79
N SER A 3 -4.90 45.34 -29.59
CA SER A 3 -4.67 43.91 -29.40
C SER A 3 -3.66 43.74 -28.28
N THR A 4 -4.15 43.40 -27.09
CA THR A 4 -3.31 42.98 -25.97
C THR A 4 -2.92 41.53 -26.23
N THR A 5 -1.66 41.28 -26.58
CA THR A 5 -1.11 39.93 -26.65
C THR A 5 -1.05 39.36 -25.23
N GLU A 6 -1.97 38.46 -24.88
CA GLU A 6 -1.84 37.64 -23.67
C GLU A 6 -0.58 36.79 -23.80
N LEU A 7 0.45 37.11 -23.02
CA LEU A 7 1.62 36.25 -22.84
C LEU A 7 1.13 34.93 -22.22
N LEU A 8 1.37 33.81 -22.92
CA LEU A 8 1.12 32.48 -22.37
C LEU A 8 1.82 32.35 -20.99
N PRO A 9 1.22 31.63 -20.03
CA PRO A 9 1.84 31.41 -18.74
C PRO A 9 3.24 30.79 -18.91
N PRO A 10 4.20 31.13 -18.04
CA PRO A 10 5.56 30.62 -18.13
C PRO A 10 5.55 29.08 -18.15
N VAL A 11 6.22 28.51 -19.15
CA VAL A 11 6.35 27.05 -19.29
C VAL A 11 7.28 26.54 -18.19
N GLU A 12 6.75 25.75 -17.26
CA GLU A 12 7.58 25.03 -16.27
C GLU A 12 8.45 24.00 -17.01
N VAL A 13 9.77 24.20 -17.01
CA VAL A 13 10.73 23.29 -17.66
C VAL A 13 11.27 22.31 -16.62
N TRP A 14 11.22 21.02 -16.94
CA TRP A 14 11.78 19.94 -16.11
C TRP A 14 12.95 19.28 -16.82
N SER A 15 14.02 18.98 -16.08
CA SER A 15 15.23 18.35 -16.61
C SER A 15 15.31 16.88 -16.19
N ALA A 16 15.46 15.98 -17.14
CA ALA A 16 15.86 14.59 -16.87
C ALA A 16 17.39 14.56 -16.74
N THR A 17 17.90 14.35 -15.53
CA THR A 17 19.32 14.54 -15.24
C THR A 17 20.09 13.23 -15.17
N PRO A 18 21.28 13.15 -15.79
CA PRO A 18 22.17 12.01 -15.60
C PRO A 18 22.64 11.92 -14.16
N THR A 19 22.84 10.71 -13.67
CA THR A 19 23.32 10.48 -12.30
C THR A 19 24.83 10.70 -12.25
N PRO A 20 25.34 11.63 -11.41
CA PRO A 20 26.78 11.80 -11.25
C PRO A 20 27.38 10.60 -10.54
N PHE A 21 28.28 9.89 -11.24
CA PHE A 21 29.03 8.76 -10.70
C PHE A 21 30.51 9.08 -10.51
N THR A 22 31.11 8.52 -9.48
CA THR A 22 32.55 8.40 -9.30
C THR A 22 33.13 7.36 -10.28
N SER A 23 34.46 7.31 -10.38
CA SER A 23 35.17 6.33 -11.23
C SER A 23 34.93 4.87 -10.85
N ASP A 24 34.54 4.60 -9.60
CA ASP A 24 34.16 3.27 -9.09
C ASP A 24 32.66 2.98 -9.20
N VAL A 25 31.92 3.78 -9.99
CA VAL A 25 30.49 3.59 -10.27
C VAL A 25 29.66 3.64 -8.98
N ARG A 26 29.97 4.62 -8.12
CA ARG A 26 29.18 5.03 -6.96
C ARG A 26 28.62 6.42 -7.21
N VAL A 27 27.46 6.72 -6.62
CA VAL A 27 26.92 8.08 -6.69
C VAL A 27 27.90 9.06 -6.05
N ASP A 28 28.10 10.22 -6.69
CA ASP A 28 29.05 11.28 -6.28
C ASP A 28 28.30 12.50 -5.70
N PRO A 29 28.14 12.60 -4.36
CA PRO A 29 27.35 13.66 -3.74
C PRO A 29 27.85 15.09 -4.05
N PRO A 30 29.17 15.39 -3.99
CA PRO A 30 29.69 16.70 -4.42
C PRO A 30 29.29 17.11 -5.84
N SER A 31 29.25 16.17 -6.79
CA SER A 31 28.81 16.46 -8.16
C SER A 31 27.31 16.69 -8.25
N ILE A 32 26.50 16.01 -7.42
CA ILE A 32 25.06 16.26 -7.32
C ILE A 32 24.77 17.70 -6.88
N HIS A 33 25.49 18.23 -5.88
CA HIS A 33 25.34 19.63 -5.48
C HIS A 33 25.60 20.60 -6.65
N ARG A 34 26.70 20.40 -7.38
CA ARG A 34 27.02 21.21 -8.57
C ARG A 34 25.96 21.08 -9.66
N MET A 35 25.44 19.89 -9.89
CA MET A 35 24.37 19.63 -10.85
C MET A 35 23.11 20.41 -10.45
N VAL A 36 22.71 20.36 -9.18
CA VAL A 36 21.53 21.09 -8.68
C VAL A 36 21.72 22.60 -8.79
N ASP A 37 22.87 23.13 -8.38
CA ASP A 37 23.19 24.55 -8.48
C ASP A 37 23.18 25.04 -9.93
N HIS A 38 23.69 24.22 -10.85
CA HIS A 38 23.63 24.51 -12.28
C HIS A 38 22.18 24.61 -12.77
N HIS A 39 21.32 23.64 -12.42
CA HIS A 39 19.91 23.64 -12.82
C HIS A 39 19.11 24.81 -12.25
N LEU A 40 19.40 25.20 -11.02
CA LEU A 40 18.87 26.42 -10.41
C LEU A 40 19.30 27.67 -11.19
N THR A 41 20.57 27.74 -11.57
CA THR A 41 21.14 28.88 -12.31
C THR A 41 20.48 29.07 -13.67
N ILE A 42 20.18 27.97 -14.38
CA ILE A 42 19.53 28.02 -15.70
C ILE A 42 18.00 28.13 -15.62
N GLY A 43 17.42 28.23 -14.42
CA GLY A 43 15.99 28.48 -14.23
C GLY A 43 15.07 27.27 -14.44
N VAL A 44 15.58 26.05 -14.30
CA VAL A 44 14.76 24.83 -14.37
C VAL A 44 13.83 24.75 -13.17
N SER A 45 12.58 24.31 -13.38
CA SER A 45 11.53 24.24 -12.35
C SER A 45 11.54 22.92 -11.57
N GLY A 46 12.10 21.86 -12.15
CA GLY A 46 12.21 20.57 -11.48
C GLY A 46 13.17 19.59 -12.14
N LEU A 47 13.59 18.58 -11.37
CA LEU A 47 14.48 17.51 -11.80
C LEU A 47 13.76 16.18 -11.80
N MET A 48 14.03 15.35 -12.80
CA MET A 48 13.68 13.93 -12.84
C MET A 48 14.95 13.11 -12.65
N LEU A 49 15.00 12.38 -11.53
CA LEU A 49 16.11 11.54 -11.10
C LEU A 49 15.82 10.07 -11.38
N ALA A 50 16.88 9.27 -11.52
CA ALA A 50 16.80 7.82 -11.68
C ALA A 50 15.91 7.35 -12.85
N GLY A 51 15.58 8.23 -13.81
CA GLY A 51 14.93 7.85 -15.06
C GLY A 51 15.87 7.02 -15.94
N THR A 52 15.46 6.73 -17.16
CA THR A 52 16.37 6.11 -18.15
C THR A 52 17.62 6.95 -18.38
N SER A 53 17.45 8.28 -18.44
CA SER A 53 18.57 9.24 -18.54
C SER A 53 19.37 9.40 -17.26
N GLY A 54 18.82 9.02 -16.11
CA GLY A 54 19.49 9.02 -14.80
C GLY A 54 19.87 7.62 -14.33
N GLU A 55 19.95 6.67 -15.26
CA GLU A 55 20.45 5.30 -15.06
C GLU A 55 19.70 4.45 -14.02
N GLY A 56 18.55 4.88 -13.51
CA GLY A 56 17.93 4.28 -12.33
C GLY A 56 17.56 2.79 -12.43
N PRO A 57 17.09 2.26 -13.58
CA PRO A 57 16.84 0.82 -13.73
C PRO A 57 18.08 -0.07 -13.50
N TRP A 58 19.28 0.50 -13.57
CA TRP A 58 20.54 -0.21 -13.40
C TRP A 58 21.26 0.13 -12.09
N MET A 59 20.71 1.06 -11.30
CA MET A 59 21.30 1.48 -10.04
C MET A 59 20.97 0.52 -8.90
N ARG A 60 21.87 0.44 -7.92
CA ARG A 60 21.55 -0.22 -6.65
C ARG A 60 20.65 0.69 -5.82
N LYS A 61 19.78 0.09 -5.01
CA LYS A 61 18.90 0.82 -4.09
C LYS A 61 19.63 1.89 -3.26
N ILE A 62 20.79 1.53 -2.69
CA ILE A 62 21.61 2.45 -1.88
C ILE A 62 22.10 3.67 -2.66
N ASP A 63 22.39 3.51 -3.95
CA ASP A 63 22.84 4.62 -4.80
C ASP A 63 21.66 5.52 -5.16
N VAL A 64 20.49 4.94 -5.43
CA VAL A 64 19.25 5.69 -5.66
C VAL A 64 18.87 6.50 -4.41
N GLU A 65 18.91 5.89 -3.23
CA GLU A 65 18.67 6.58 -1.95
C GLU A 65 19.65 7.73 -1.74
N THR A 66 20.95 7.51 -1.99
CA THR A 66 21.98 8.55 -1.87
C THR A 66 21.72 9.69 -2.85
N LEU A 67 21.42 9.39 -4.11
CA LEU A 67 21.09 10.38 -5.14
C LEU A 67 19.89 11.24 -4.72
N ILE A 68 18.82 10.61 -4.25
CA ILE A 68 17.60 11.32 -3.81
C ILE A 68 17.92 12.22 -2.61
N GLN A 69 18.55 11.67 -1.56
CA GLN A 69 18.85 12.40 -0.33
C GLN A 69 19.73 13.63 -0.62
N THR A 70 20.83 13.44 -1.33
CA THR A 70 21.73 14.54 -1.67
C THR A 70 21.05 15.56 -2.57
N THR A 71 20.22 15.14 -3.53
CA THR A 71 19.52 16.09 -4.42
C THR A 71 18.47 16.90 -3.66
N VAL A 72 17.71 16.27 -2.75
CA VAL A 72 16.72 16.95 -1.91
C VAL A 72 17.40 17.96 -0.98
N GLU A 73 18.50 17.55 -0.35
CA GLU A 73 19.32 18.43 0.49
C GLU A 73 19.85 19.63 -0.31
N ALA A 74 20.47 19.38 -1.46
CA ALA A 74 21.00 20.43 -2.32
C ALA A 74 19.91 21.37 -2.85
N ALA A 75 18.74 20.83 -3.23
CA ALA A 75 17.63 21.63 -3.73
C ALA A 75 17.05 22.54 -2.64
N ALA A 76 17.00 22.08 -1.39
CA ALA A 76 16.47 22.83 -0.25
C ALA A 76 15.09 23.46 -0.53
N GLY A 77 14.22 22.72 -1.24
CA GLY A 77 12.87 23.17 -1.62
C GLY A 77 12.81 24.13 -2.82
N ARG A 78 13.94 24.47 -3.44
CA ARG A 78 14.01 25.39 -4.59
C ARG A 78 13.72 24.73 -5.94
N LEU A 79 13.80 23.40 -6.02
CA LEU A 79 13.43 22.60 -7.18
C LEU A 79 12.37 21.57 -6.79
N ARG A 80 11.44 21.29 -7.70
CA ARG A 80 10.60 20.10 -7.59
C ARG A 80 11.42 18.87 -8.00
N ILE A 81 11.28 17.76 -7.28
CA ILE A 81 12.03 16.53 -7.56
C ILE A 81 11.03 15.41 -7.84
N ALA A 82 11.19 14.78 -9.00
CA ALA A 82 10.53 13.54 -9.37
C ALA A 82 11.57 12.42 -9.46
N VAL A 83 11.18 11.21 -9.09
CA VAL A 83 12.06 10.04 -9.09
C VAL A 83 11.35 8.90 -9.80
N GLN A 84 12.07 8.18 -10.65
CA GLN A 84 11.58 6.95 -11.24
C GLN A 84 11.40 5.86 -10.18
N VAL A 85 10.19 5.31 -10.09
CA VAL A 85 9.89 4.15 -9.21
C VAL A 85 9.61 2.86 -9.98
N THR A 86 9.42 2.96 -11.30
CA THR A 86 9.15 1.81 -12.17
C THR A 86 10.39 0.94 -12.33
N ASP A 87 10.18 -0.36 -12.24
CA ASP A 87 11.20 -1.42 -12.34
C ASP A 87 10.60 -2.59 -13.13
N ASN A 88 11.44 -3.46 -13.68
CA ASN A 88 11.00 -4.66 -14.40
C ASN A 88 10.53 -5.78 -13.46
N SER A 89 10.70 -5.62 -12.15
CA SER A 89 10.18 -6.50 -11.12
C SER A 89 9.10 -5.82 -10.29
N VAL A 90 7.93 -6.45 -10.18
CA VAL A 90 6.82 -6.00 -9.32
C VAL A 90 7.28 -5.82 -7.87
N ALA A 91 8.15 -6.70 -7.37
CA ALA A 91 8.69 -6.59 -6.02
C ALA A 91 9.54 -5.32 -5.84
N ARG A 92 10.36 -4.97 -6.84
CA ARG A 92 11.23 -3.79 -6.80
C ARG A 92 10.46 -2.48 -6.97
N VAL A 93 9.39 -2.49 -7.77
CA VAL A 93 8.46 -1.34 -7.86
C VAL A 93 7.86 -1.01 -6.50
N LEU A 94 7.53 -2.02 -5.69
CA LEU A 94 7.04 -1.82 -4.32
C LEU A 94 8.13 -1.31 -3.38
N ASP A 95 9.38 -1.74 -3.56
CA ASP A 95 10.53 -1.28 -2.76
C ASP A 95 10.97 0.17 -3.07
N ASN A 96 10.59 0.71 -4.24
CA ASN A 96 10.93 2.06 -4.69
C ASN A 96 9.92 3.13 -4.24
N ASP A 97 8.87 2.76 -3.49
CA ASP A 97 7.91 3.73 -2.93
C ASP A 97 8.60 4.61 -1.87
N LEU A 98 8.33 5.91 -1.86
CA LEU A 98 9.05 6.89 -1.02
C LEU A 98 8.65 6.72 0.45
N SER A 99 9.55 6.14 1.25
CA SER A 99 9.41 6.01 2.71
C SER A 99 10.39 6.93 3.44
N LEU A 100 9.95 7.61 4.51
CA LEU A 100 10.85 8.28 5.45
C LEU A 100 11.16 7.29 6.58
N GLU A 101 12.40 6.80 6.62
CA GLU A 101 12.89 5.91 7.67
C GLU A 101 13.67 6.72 8.72
N SER A 102 13.35 6.55 10.00
CA SER A 102 14.04 7.25 11.10
C SER A 102 14.65 6.24 12.08
N TYR A 103 15.97 6.30 12.22
CA TYR A 103 16.78 5.43 13.09
C TYR A 103 17.05 6.11 14.44
N LEU A 104 16.03 6.55 15.15
CA LEU A 104 16.23 7.38 16.33
C LEU A 104 15.33 6.92 17.48
N LEU A 105 15.89 6.07 18.35
CA LEU A 105 15.76 6.07 19.82
C LEU A 105 16.36 4.78 20.41
N LYS A 106 17.54 4.84 21.05
CA LYS A 106 18.07 3.84 22.01
C LYS A 106 17.68 2.36 21.74
N GLY A 107 17.95 1.84 20.54
CA GLY A 107 17.66 0.44 20.18
C GLY A 107 16.25 0.13 19.65
N GLY A 108 15.49 1.15 19.26
CA GLY A 108 14.28 1.05 18.44
C GLY A 108 14.53 1.46 17.00
N PHE A 109 13.69 0.96 16.08
CA PHE A 109 13.65 1.37 14.69
C PHE A 109 12.20 1.63 14.28
N GLY A 110 11.97 2.59 13.40
CA GLY A 110 10.66 2.82 12.82
C GLY A 110 10.69 3.65 11.55
N SER A 111 9.57 3.63 10.84
CA SER A 111 9.35 4.38 9.62
C SER A 111 7.97 5.03 9.64
N VAL A 112 7.86 6.18 8.99
CA VAL A 112 6.61 6.85 8.69
C VAL A 112 6.59 7.10 7.19
N GLY A 113 5.64 6.51 6.48
CA GLY A 113 5.39 6.78 5.07
C GLY A 113 4.12 7.61 4.92
N VAL A 114 4.17 8.63 4.07
CA VAL A 114 2.95 9.28 3.55
C VAL A 114 3.01 9.21 2.04
N PHE A 115 1.94 8.78 1.40
CA PHE A 115 1.91 8.65 -0.05
C PHE A 115 0.61 9.14 -0.66
N LYS A 116 0.71 9.61 -1.90
CA LYS A 116 -0.42 9.90 -2.78
C LYS A 116 -0.12 9.28 -4.14
N LYS A 117 -1.01 8.40 -4.60
CA LYS A 117 -0.95 7.72 -5.89
C LYS A 117 -2.12 8.20 -6.72
N ASP A 118 -1.85 8.98 -7.76
CA ASP A 118 -2.83 9.35 -8.77
C ASP A 118 -2.79 8.31 -9.91
N ILE A 119 -3.90 7.65 -10.16
CA ILE A 119 -4.05 6.55 -11.12
C ILE A 119 -4.94 7.04 -12.26
N ARG A 120 -4.41 7.00 -13.48
CA ARG A 120 -5.10 7.41 -14.71
C ARG A 120 -5.03 6.33 -15.77
N GLY A 121 -6.04 6.29 -16.64
CA GLY A 121 -6.04 5.41 -17.82
C GLY A 121 -6.00 3.92 -17.49
N PHE A 122 -6.45 3.51 -16.31
CA PHE A 122 -6.55 2.10 -15.98
C PHE A 122 -7.73 1.48 -16.73
N PHE A 123 -7.62 0.22 -17.14
CA PHE A 123 -8.67 -0.39 -17.93
C PHE A 123 -9.82 -0.90 -17.08
N VAL A 124 -11.05 -0.56 -17.45
CA VAL A 124 -12.29 -1.08 -16.86
C VAL A 124 -13.07 -1.89 -17.87
N THR A 125 -13.86 -2.83 -17.36
CA THR A 125 -14.81 -3.60 -18.17
C THR A 125 -16.19 -3.06 -17.90
N THR A 126 -16.87 -2.57 -18.94
CA THR A 126 -18.26 -2.14 -18.88
C THR A 126 -19.12 -3.13 -19.65
N ALA A 127 -20.12 -3.67 -18.96
CA ALA A 127 -21.14 -4.52 -19.57
C ALA A 127 -22.41 -3.69 -19.78
N SER A 128 -22.86 -3.60 -21.03
CA SER A 128 -24.13 -2.97 -21.40
C SER A 128 -25.01 -3.99 -22.13
N SER A 129 -26.32 -3.81 -22.07
CA SER A 129 -27.24 -4.59 -22.90
C SER A 129 -26.94 -4.35 -24.38
N ALA A 130 -27.05 -5.39 -25.20
CA ALA A 130 -26.93 -5.25 -26.64
C ALA A 130 -28.09 -4.39 -27.17
N THR A 131 -27.77 -3.22 -27.74
CA THR A 131 -28.73 -2.41 -28.51
C THR A 131 -28.43 -2.53 -30.00
N PRO A 132 -29.42 -2.32 -30.89
CA PRO A 132 -29.21 -2.36 -32.33
C PRO A 132 -28.06 -1.43 -32.78
N GLU A 133 -27.96 -0.23 -32.21
CA GLU A 133 -26.94 0.76 -32.52
C GLU A 133 -25.53 0.31 -32.09
N LEU A 134 -25.44 -0.35 -30.93
CA LEU A 134 -24.19 -0.88 -30.41
C LEU A 134 -23.72 -2.07 -31.25
N LEU A 135 -24.62 -2.98 -31.62
CA LEU A 135 -24.32 -4.14 -32.45
C LEU A 135 -23.88 -3.73 -33.86
N GLU A 136 -24.50 -2.69 -34.42
CA GLU A 136 -24.11 -2.12 -35.72
C GLU A 136 -22.66 -1.61 -35.72
N THR A 137 -22.24 -0.95 -34.62
CA THR A 137 -20.86 -0.47 -34.45
C THR A 137 -19.83 -1.62 -34.51
N TYR A 138 -20.22 -2.81 -34.06
CA TYR A 138 -19.38 -4.01 -34.10
C TYR A 138 -19.61 -4.89 -35.34
N GLY A 139 -20.42 -4.43 -36.31
CA GLY A 139 -20.77 -5.22 -37.50
C GLY A 139 -21.53 -6.51 -37.18
N SER A 140 -22.19 -6.58 -36.03
CA SER A 140 -22.97 -7.73 -35.58
C SER A 140 -24.44 -7.61 -36.01
N PRO A 141 -25.17 -8.73 -36.22
CA PRO A 141 -26.58 -8.68 -36.56
C PRO A 141 -27.41 -7.92 -35.51
N THR A 142 -28.18 -6.93 -35.95
CA THR A 142 -28.89 -5.97 -35.07
C THR A 142 -30.26 -6.48 -34.58
N THR A 143 -30.67 -7.67 -35.00
CA THR A 143 -32.00 -8.25 -34.75
C THR A 143 -31.91 -9.67 -34.22
N GLY A 144 -32.94 -10.11 -33.49
CA GLY A 144 -33.08 -11.49 -33.03
C GLY A 144 -32.38 -11.74 -31.70
N GLU A 145 -31.87 -12.96 -31.51
CA GLU A 145 -31.35 -13.43 -30.22
C GLU A 145 -30.14 -12.63 -29.70
N TYR A 146 -29.46 -11.87 -30.57
CA TYR A 146 -28.31 -11.02 -30.22
C TYR A 146 -28.65 -9.89 -29.23
N LEU A 147 -29.91 -9.43 -29.20
CA LEU A 147 -30.37 -8.42 -28.22
C LEU A 147 -30.50 -8.99 -26.79
N ASN A 148 -30.46 -10.31 -26.62
CA ASN A 148 -30.49 -10.97 -25.31
C ASN A 148 -29.10 -11.10 -24.67
N TYR A 149 -28.04 -10.68 -25.37
CA TYR A 149 -26.68 -10.75 -24.87
C TYR A 149 -26.25 -9.45 -24.18
N MET A 150 -25.30 -9.58 -23.26
CA MET A 150 -24.56 -8.44 -22.71
C MET A 150 -23.29 -8.22 -23.53
N VAL A 151 -23.09 -7.01 -24.01
CA VAL A 151 -21.86 -6.61 -24.68
C VAL A 151 -20.88 -6.14 -23.62
N SER A 152 -19.74 -6.82 -23.52
CA SER A 152 -18.66 -6.50 -22.59
C SER A 152 -17.54 -5.80 -23.33
N THR A 153 -17.24 -4.57 -22.95
CA THR A 153 -16.21 -3.74 -23.59
C THR A 153 -15.16 -3.32 -22.59
N ARG A 154 -13.91 -3.20 -23.03
CA ARG A 154 -12.81 -2.70 -22.21
C ARG A 154 -12.48 -1.27 -22.62
N GLY A 155 -12.55 -0.34 -21.68
CA GLY A 155 -12.26 1.08 -21.89
C GLY A 155 -11.32 1.62 -20.83
N ASN A 156 -10.88 2.87 -21.01
CA ASN A 156 -10.19 3.59 -19.95
C ASN A 156 -11.21 3.98 -18.87
N GLY A 157 -10.94 3.58 -17.63
CA GLY A 157 -11.65 4.02 -16.45
C GLY A 157 -11.37 5.49 -16.14
N GLY A 158 -12.17 6.06 -15.24
CA GLY A 158 -11.99 7.43 -14.78
C GLY A 158 -10.72 7.62 -13.95
N ASP A 159 -10.52 8.82 -13.44
CA ASP A 159 -9.36 9.13 -12.58
C ASP A 159 -9.61 8.64 -11.15
N ALA A 160 -8.57 8.08 -10.53
CA ALA A 160 -8.59 7.65 -9.14
C ALA A 160 -7.36 8.12 -8.38
N SER A 161 -7.51 8.35 -7.08
CA SER A 161 -6.41 8.72 -6.20
C SER A 161 -6.44 7.89 -4.93
N ILE A 162 -5.27 7.38 -4.52
CA ILE A 162 -5.07 6.70 -3.24
C ILE A 162 -4.15 7.58 -2.41
N THR A 163 -4.61 7.98 -1.23
CA THR A 163 -3.76 8.63 -0.23
C THR A 163 -3.59 7.70 0.95
N GLY A 164 -2.42 7.70 1.56
CA GLY A 164 -2.11 6.77 2.63
C GLY A 164 -1.09 7.28 3.62
N VAL A 165 -1.20 6.79 4.84
CA VAL A 165 -0.18 6.90 5.88
C VAL A 165 0.18 5.49 6.31
N GLU A 166 1.47 5.23 6.39
CA GLU A 166 2.05 4.01 6.91
C GLU A 166 2.96 4.35 8.08
N PHE A 167 2.89 3.54 9.13
CA PHE A 167 3.70 3.69 10.32
C PHE A 167 4.16 2.32 10.76
N ALA A 168 5.45 2.16 10.95
CA ALA A 168 6.03 0.96 11.54
C ALA A 168 6.97 1.38 12.67
N TYR A 169 6.89 0.70 13.80
CA TYR A 169 7.79 0.94 14.92
C TYR A 169 8.05 -0.34 15.70
N LYS A 170 9.31 -0.58 16.04
CA LYS A 170 9.74 -1.68 16.89
C LYS A 170 10.71 -1.17 17.94
N GLN A 171 10.52 -1.59 19.18
CA GLN A 171 11.37 -1.19 20.30
C GLN A 171 11.74 -2.39 21.18
N ALA A 172 13.03 -2.55 21.44
CA ALA A 172 13.51 -3.36 22.55
C ALA A 172 13.40 -2.56 23.86
N LEU A 173 12.68 -3.07 24.85
CA LEU A 173 12.47 -2.41 26.15
C LEU A 173 13.63 -2.73 27.10
N THR A 174 14.81 -2.19 26.81
CA THR A 174 16.05 -2.47 27.54
C THR A 174 16.09 -1.89 28.96
N PHE A 175 15.23 -0.91 29.26
CA PHE A 175 15.11 -0.28 30.58
C PHE A 175 14.37 -1.14 31.61
N LEU A 176 13.75 -2.25 31.21
CA LEU A 176 12.96 -3.07 32.12
C LEU A 176 13.84 -3.80 33.15
N PRO A 177 13.31 -4.06 34.37
CA PRO A 177 14.02 -4.80 35.40
C PRO A 177 14.47 -6.19 34.93
N ALA A 178 15.44 -6.80 35.64
CA ALA A 178 16.01 -8.11 35.29
C ALA A 178 14.98 -9.22 35.01
N ARG A 179 13.80 -9.15 35.65
CA ARG A 179 12.71 -10.11 35.48
C ARG A 179 11.99 -9.99 34.11
N ALA A 180 11.99 -8.80 33.51
CA ALA A 180 11.32 -8.48 32.25
C ALA A 180 12.31 -8.03 31.15
N ARG A 181 13.61 -8.32 31.30
CA ARG A 181 14.58 -8.13 30.22
C ARG A 181 14.27 -9.08 29.05
N GLY A 182 14.53 -8.61 27.84
CA GLY A 182 14.26 -9.35 26.60
C GLY A 182 12.86 -9.11 26.03
N VAL A 183 12.10 -8.16 26.59
CA VAL A 183 10.82 -7.73 26.00
C VAL A 183 11.07 -6.82 24.80
N GLN A 184 10.37 -7.10 23.70
CA GLN A 184 10.30 -6.25 22.52
C GLN A 184 8.84 -6.00 22.17
N VAL A 185 8.52 -4.79 21.75
CA VAL A 185 7.20 -4.40 21.26
C VAL A 185 7.28 -3.92 19.82
N PHE A 186 6.21 -4.10 19.07
CA PHE A 186 6.08 -3.52 17.73
C PHE A 186 4.65 -3.06 17.45
N VAL A 187 4.53 -2.14 16.50
CA VAL A 187 3.27 -1.68 15.92
C VAL A 187 3.50 -1.35 14.45
N ASN A 188 2.58 -1.79 13.59
CA ASN A 188 2.49 -1.46 12.19
C ASN A 188 1.06 -0.98 11.93
N LEU A 189 0.91 0.16 11.28
CA LEU A 189 -0.37 0.77 10.98
C LEU A 189 -0.35 1.25 9.53
N THR A 190 -1.37 0.89 8.77
CA THR A 190 -1.62 1.47 7.45
C THR A 190 -3.03 2.03 7.45
N LYS A 191 -3.18 3.28 7.03
CA LYS A 191 -4.48 3.91 6.81
C LYS A 191 -4.50 4.53 5.42
N LEU A 192 -5.47 4.11 4.62
CA LEU A 192 -5.65 4.54 3.24
C LEU A 192 -6.94 5.35 3.10
N SER A 193 -7.03 6.14 2.05
CA SER A 193 -8.23 6.89 1.66
C SER A 193 -8.29 6.98 0.14
N PHE A 194 -9.46 6.68 -0.41
CA PHE A 194 -9.73 6.70 -1.85
C PHE A 194 -10.45 7.98 -2.25
N GLY A 195 -10.07 8.53 -3.39
CA GLY A 195 -10.78 9.61 -4.08
C GLY A 195 -10.92 9.28 -5.57
N GLY A 196 -11.85 9.92 -6.26
CA GLY A 196 -12.06 9.77 -7.71
C GLY A 196 -13.40 9.16 -8.12
N SER A 197 -13.63 9.09 -9.43
CA SER A 197 -14.93 8.80 -10.07
C SER A 197 -15.27 7.31 -10.16
N SER A 198 -14.30 6.43 -9.95
CA SER A 198 -14.38 4.98 -10.17
C SER A 198 -14.23 4.20 -8.86
N GLN A 199 -14.85 4.68 -7.79
CA GLN A 199 -14.85 3.96 -6.50
C GLN A 199 -15.36 2.52 -6.63
N SER A 200 -16.20 2.21 -7.63
CA SER A 200 -16.68 0.85 -7.91
C SER A 200 -15.58 -0.16 -8.25
N ASP A 201 -14.45 0.31 -8.77
CA ASP A 201 -13.42 -0.57 -9.36
C ASP A 201 -12.28 -0.85 -8.37
N PHE A 202 -12.16 -0.03 -7.32
CA PHE A 202 -11.27 -0.25 -6.19
C PHE A 202 -11.98 -1.03 -5.07
N THR A 203 -12.25 -2.31 -5.35
CA THR A 203 -12.77 -3.26 -4.35
C THR A 203 -11.65 -4.16 -3.82
N GLY A 204 -11.82 -4.68 -2.62
CA GLY A 204 -10.87 -5.59 -1.98
C GLY A 204 -9.69 -4.93 -1.27
N PHE A 205 -9.55 -3.60 -1.34
CA PHE A 205 -8.54 -2.85 -0.61
C PHE A 205 -8.93 -2.69 0.86
N ASN A 206 -8.06 -3.14 1.75
CA ASN A 206 -8.22 -2.87 3.16
C ASN A 206 -7.74 -1.46 3.49
N LEU A 207 -8.68 -0.59 3.82
CA LEU A 207 -8.42 0.82 4.13
C LEU A 207 -7.70 1.05 5.45
N LYS A 208 -7.73 0.07 6.36
CA LYS A 208 -7.12 0.20 7.67
C LYS A 208 -6.57 -1.15 8.13
N THR A 209 -5.27 -1.23 8.29
CA THR A 209 -4.61 -2.35 8.98
C THR A 209 -3.92 -1.83 10.22
N LEU A 210 -3.98 -2.62 11.28
CA LEU A 210 -3.19 -2.42 12.48
C LEU A 210 -2.66 -3.78 12.91
N SER A 211 -1.36 -3.89 13.10
CA SER A 211 -0.72 -5.08 13.65
C SER A 211 0.21 -4.66 14.76
N TRP A 212 0.01 -5.18 15.96
CA TRP A 212 0.86 -4.85 17.09
C TRP A 212 1.18 -6.11 17.88
N GLY A 213 2.23 -6.06 18.68
CA GLY A 213 2.58 -7.21 19.50
C GLY A 213 3.67 -6.94 20.49
N ALA A 214 3.79 -7.87 21.42
CA ALA A 214 4.85 -7.93 22.41
C ALA A 214 5.46 -9.33 22.40
N SER A 215 6.78 -9.40 22.56
CA SER A 215 7.50 -10.65 22.69
C SER A 215 8.47 -10.59 23.85
N LEU A 216 8.67 -11.70 24.53
CA LEU A 216 9.65 -11.89 25.59
C LEU A 216 10.50 -13.10 25.24
N THR A 217 11.79 -12.90 25.02
CA THR A 217 12.74 -14.00 24.84
C THR A 217 13.74 -13.98 25.98
N ARG A 218 13.78 -15.05 26.76
CA ARG A 218 14.65 -15.17 27.94
C ARG A 218 15.06 -16.61 28.22
N GLY A 219 16.35 -16.88 28.12
CA GLY A 219 16.91 -18.19 28.41
C GLY A 219 16.26 -19.26 27.53
N ARG A 220 15.48 -20.14 28.14
CA ARG A 220 14.77 -21.25 27.48
C ARG A 220 13.35 -20.90 27.03
N LEU A 221 12.84 -19.72 27.38
CA LEU A 221 11.45 -19.32 27.12
C LEU A 221 11.40 -18.25 26.03
N ALA A 222 10.52 -18.44 25.05
CA ALA A 222 10.06 -17.39 24.15
C ALA A 222 8.53 -17.29 24.22
N LEU A 223 8.02 -16.09 24.45
CA LEU A 223 6.59 -15.78 24.45
C LEU A 223 6.34 -14.68 23.43
N LYS A 224 5.27 -14.79 22.64
CA LYS A 224 4.91 -13.78 21.65
C LYS A 224 3.40 -13.61 21.60
N LEU A 225 2.93 -12.40 21.84
CA LEU A 225 1.54 -11.98 21.65
C LEU A 225 1.49 -11.04 20.44
N THR A 226 0.57 -11.32 19.51
CA THR A 226 0.32 -10.43 18.36
C THR A 226 -1.17 -10.22 18.16
N SER A 227 -1.55 -8.99 17.82
CA SER A 227 -2.84 -8.63 17.26
C SER A 227 -2.68 -8.34 15.77
N SER A 228 -3.60 -8.85 14.96
CA SER A 228 -3.76 -8.49 13.55
C SER A 228 -5.18 -8.00 13.34
N GLU A 229 -5.31 -6.73 12.98
CA GLU A 229 -6.56 -6.02 12.83
C GLU A 229 -6.73 -5.48 11.41
N GLN A 230 -7.94 -5.66 10.89
CA GLN A 230 -8.37 -5.21 9.58
C GLN A 230 -9.68 -4.43 9.73
N GLY A 231 -9.76 -3.26 9.12
CA GLY A 231 -10.98 -2.48 9.00
C GLY A 231 -11.98 -3.11 8.03
N GLU A 232 -13.20 -2.57 8.02
CA GLU A 232 -14.21 -2.98 7.05
C GLU A 232 -13.69 -2.76 5.63
N THR A 233 -13.83 -3.78 4.78
CA THR A 233 -13.29 -3.80 3.43
C THR A 233 -14.43 -3.94 2.44
N ARG A 234 -14.56 -2.97 1.53
CA ARG A 234 -15.52 -3.05 0.42
C ARG A 234 -15.10 -4.20 -0.52
N ARG A 235 -16.04 -5.08 -0.85
CA ARG A 235 -15.87 -6.20 -1.78
C ARG A 235 -16.66 -5.90 -3.06
N SER A 236 -17.17 -6.93 -3.73
CA SER A 236 -17.80 -6.79 -5.04
C SER A 236 -19.08 -5.95 -5.00
N PRO A 237 -19.41 -5.24 -6.10
CA PRO A 237 -20.73 -4.67 -6.28
C PRO A 237 -21.80 -5.79 -6.31
N VAL A 238 -23.01 -5.44 -5.90
CA VAL A 238 -24.19 -6.31 -6.03
C VAL A 238 -25.10 -5.74 -7.10
N ALA A 239 -25.52 -6.58 -8.05
CA ALA A 239 -26.42 -6.17 -9.13
C ALA A 239 -27.73 -5.61 -8.56
N ALA A 240 -28.16 -4.46 -9.09
CA ALA A 240 -29.40 -3.84 -8.69
C ALA A 240 -30.60 -4.70 -9.12
N SER A 241 -31.62 -4.75 -8.27
CA SER A 241 -32.86 -5.50 -8.53
C SER A 241 -34.03 -4.81 -7.80
N ALA A 242 -35.24 -5.34 -7.93
CA ALA A 242 -36.40 -4.84 -7.19
C ALA A 242 -36.19 -4.82 -5.66
N SER A 243 -35.29 -5.64 -5.12
CA SER A 243 -34.96 -5.73 -3.70
C SER A 243 -33.57 -5.21 -3.34
N VAL A 244 -32.75 -4.81 -4.32
CA VAL A 244 -31.37 -4.35 -4.13
C VAL A 244 -31.18 -2.98 -4.78
N ALA A 245 -30.94 -1.97 -3.95
CA ALA A 245 -30.70 -0.61 -4.42
C ALA A 245 -29.43 -0.51 -5.29
N VAL A 246 -29.45 0.42 -6.24
CA VAL A 246 -28.27 0.76 -7.04
C VAL A 246 -27.13 1.24 -6.12
N GLY A 247 -25.90 0.82 -6.42
CA GLY A 247 -24.73 1.16 -5.61
C GLY A 247 -24.58 0.33 -4.33
N THR A 248 -25.28 -0.81 -4.21
CA THR A 248 -25.06 -1.77 -3.13
C THR A 248 -23.75 -2.53 -3.35
N TYR A 249 -22.96 -2.68 -2.29
CA TYR A 249 -21.75 -3.51 -2.28
C TYR A 249 -21.84 -4.59 -1.21
N LEU A 250 -21.10 -5.67 -1.43
CA LEU A 250 -20.70 -6.56 -0.35
C LEU A 250 -19.57 -5.89 0.43
N TRP A 251 -19.62 -6.05 1.75
CA TRP A 251 -18.63 -5.55 2.67
C TRP A 251 -18.18 -6.69 3.56
N GLN A 252 -16.87 -6.84 3.70
CA GLN A 252 -16.30 -7.70 4.72
C GLN A 252 -16.08 -6.86 5.97
N GLY A 253 -16.73 -7.25 7.06
CA GLY A 253 -16.65 -6.59 8.35
C GLY A 253 -15.22 -6.53 8.89
N ALA A 254 -15.00 -5.60 9.81
CA ALA A 254 -13.73 -5.49 10.51
C ALA A 254 -13.42 -6.78 11.27
N LYS A 255 -12.13 -7.14 11.31
CA LYS A 255 -11.64 -8.37 11.95
C LYS A 255 -10.48 -8.05 12.87
N ILE A 256 -10.46 -8.70 14.02
CA ILE A 256 -9.36 -8.66 14.98
C ILE A 256 -8.97 -10.11 15.25
N ARG A 257 -7.67 -10.42 15.23
CA ARG A 257 -7.16 -11.75 15.57
C ARG A 257 -6.02 -11.60 16.56
N TYR A 258 -6.12 -12.30 17.69
CA TYR A 258 -5.00 -12.44 18.61
C TYR A 258 -4.33 -13.80 18.45
N THR A 259 -3.00 -13.81 18.46
CA THR A 259 -2.19 -15.02 18.50
C THR A 259 -1.23 -14.95 19.67
N LEU A 260 -1.20 -16.02 20.46
CA LEU A 260 -0.26 -16.23 21.55
C LEU A 260 0.60 -17.45 21.23
N GLY A 261 1.89 -17.23 21.02
CA GLY A 261 2.89 -18.28 20.85
C GLY A 261 3.75 -18.41 22.10
N LEU A 262 4.00 -19.64 22.54
CA LEU A 262 4.95 -20.00 23.59
C LEU A 262 5.88 -21.07 23.04
N GLU A 263 7.17 -20.86 23.18
CA GLU A 263 8.19 -21.87 22.95
C GLU A 263 9.02 -22.04 24.22
N TYR A 264 9.29 -23.29 24.58
CA TYR A 264 10.15 -23.61 25.71
C TYR A 264 11.13 -24.73 25.36
N ALA A 265 12.42 -24.42 25.46
CA ALA A 265 13.49 -25.38 25.30
C ALA A 265 13.64 -26.21 26.58
N ILE A 266 13.30 -27.49 26.52
CA ILE A 266 13.48 -28.43 27.65
C ILE A 266 14.98 -28.74 27.79
N THR A 267 15.64 -29.03 26.67
CA THR A 267 17.08 -29.23 26.54
C THR A 267 17.62 -28.39 25.39
N SER A 268 18.93 -28.47 25.11
CA SER A 268 19.50 -27.83 23.91
C SER A 268 19.04 -28.45 22.59
N ARG A 269 18.43 -29.65 22.63
CA ARG A 269 18.01 -30.41 21.45
C ARG A 269 16.51 -30.63 21.36
N VAL A 270 15.77 -30.44 22.45
CA VAL A 270 14.34 -30.74 22.55
C VAL A 270 13.61 -29.56 23.19
N GLY A 271 12.52 -29.13 22.58
CA GLY A 271 11.62 -28.13 23.13
C GLY A 271 10.17 -28.42 22.76
N PHE A 272 9.24 -27.69 23.36
CA PHE A 272 7.84 -27.71 22.94
C PHE A 272 7.41 -26.31 22.50
N HIS A 273 6.45 -26.27 21.60
CA HIS A 273 5.79 -25.05 21.16
C HIS A 273 4.28 -25.18 21.34
N ILE A 274 3.65 -24.08 21.72
CA ILE A 274 2.21 -23.93 21.84
C ILE A 274 1.84 -22.66 21.09
N SER A 275 0.84 -22.74 20.21
CA SER A 275 0.27 -21.58 19.53
C SER A 275 -1.24 -21.58 19.70
N LEU A 276 -1.77 -20.52 20.32
CA LEU A 276 -3.19 -20.24 20.38
C LEU A 276 -3.49 -19.15 19.37
N ASN A 277 -4.34 -19.39 18.37
CA ASN A 277 -4.80 -18.32 17.48
C ASN A 277 -6.29 -18.07 17.65
N SER A 278 -6.65 -16.81 17.36
CA SER A 278 -8.04 -16.35 17.38
C SER A 278 -8.70 -16.57 18.75
N PHE A 279 -7.95 -16.44 19.85
CA PHE A 279 -8.46 -16.73 21.21
C PHE A 279 -9.34 -15.62 21.79
N ASN A 280 -9.60 -14.57 21.03
CA ASN A 280 -10.57 -13.50 21.33
C ASN A 280 -11.98 -14.07 21.54
N GLY A 281 -12.69 -13.66 22.59
CA GLY A 281 -14.13 -13.96 22.77
C GLY A 281 -14.44 -15.45 22.56
N ASP A 282 -15.35 -15.77 21.64
CA ASP A 282 -15.67 -17.14 21.19
C ASP A 282 -14.89 -17.58 19.93
N GLY A 283 -14.00 -16.73 19.42
CA GLY A 283 -13.25 -16.94 18.19
C GLY A 283 -13.16 -15.65 17.37
N VAL A 284 -13.02 -15.82 16.05
CA VAL A 284 -13.11 -14.71 15.09
C VAL A 284 -14.43 -14.82 14.35
N THR A 285 -15.31 -13.85 14.54
CA THR A 285 -16.55 -13.75 13.74
C THR A 285 -16.26 -13.00 12.45
N ASP A 286 -16.32 -13.72 11.32
CA ASP A 286 -16.33 -13.13 10.00
C ASP A 286 -17.75 -12.66 9.67
N VAL A 287 -17.94 -11.35 9.61
CA VAL A 287 -19.22 -10.72 9.30
C VAL A 287 -19.19 -10.26 7.85
N GLN A 288 -20.15 -10.71 7.06
CA GLN A 288 -20.40 -10.17 5.73
C GLN A 288 -21.63 -9.28 5.78
N ARG A 289 -21.49 -8.09 5.23
CA ARG A 289 -22.55 -7.10 5.12
C ARG A 289 -22.86 -6.81 3.65
N GLN A 290 -24.08 -6.39 3.38
CA GLN A 290 -24.54 -5.97 2.06
C GLN A 290 -25.35 -4.70 2.24
N TYR A 291 -24.84 -3.56 1.76
CA TYR A 291 -25.52 -2.29 1.93
C TYR A 291 -25.16 -1.22 0.90
N ALA A 292 -26.11 -0.32 0.68
CA ALA A 292 -25.96 0.97 0.00
C ALA A 292 -25.96 2.09 1.06
N PRO A 293 -25.61 3.35 0.71
CA PRO A 293 -25.49 4.45 1.67
C PRO A 293 -26.72 4.65 2.58
N ASN A 294 -27.93 4.37 2.08
CA ASN A 294 -29.19 4.60 2.80
C ASN A 294 -29.78 3.33 3.45
N THR A 295 -29.08 2.20 3.44
CA THR A 295 -29.58 0.97 4.08
C THR A 295 -29.54 1.10 5.61
N PRO A 296 -30.66 0.85 6.33
CA PRO A 296 -30.68 0.85 7.79
C PRO A 296 -29.72 -0.19 8.39
N ASP A 297 -29.10 0.11 9.54
CA ASP A 297 -28.05 -0.74 10.13
C ASP A 297 -28.46 -2.19 10.38
N TYR A 298 -29.70 -2.42 10.82
CA TYR A 298 -30.22 -3.76 11.06
C TYR A 298 -30.32 -4.62 9.79
N ALA A 299 -30.47 -3.99 8.62
CA ALA A 299 -30.63 -4.65 7.33
C ALA A 299 -29.30 -4.86 6.59
N LYS A 300 -28.17 -4.43 7.17
CA LYS A 300 -26.86 -4.54 6.52
C LYS A 300 -26.25 -5.94 6.60
N TYR A 301 -26.70 -6.80 7.51
CA TYR A 301 -26.04 -8.08 7.79
C TYR A 301 -26.56 -9.18 6.85
N GLN A 302 -25.63 -9.86 6.19
CA GLN A 302 -25.94 -10.96 5.27
C GLN A 302 -25.49 -12.32 5.81
N ARG A 303 -24.31 -12.38 6.43
CA ARG A 303 -23.74 -13.63 6.96
C ARG A 303 -22.90 -13.38 8.19
N PHE A 304 -23.03 -14.28 9.15
CA PHE A 304 -22.12 -14.43 10.28
C PHE A 304 -21.45 -15.80 10.14
N GLN A 305 -20.14 -15.84 10.22
CA GLN A 305 -19.38 -17.08 10.23
C GLN A 305 -18.40 -17.04 11.39
N GLU A 306 -18.60 -17.93 12.36
CA GLU A 306 -17.76 -18.02 13.54
C GLU A 306 -16.61 -18.98 13.25
N TRP A 307 -15.38 -18.47 13.31
CA TRP A 307 -14.18 -19.29 13.24
C TRP A 307 -13.73 -19.56 14.66
N GLY A 308 -13.81 -20.82 15.07
CA GLY A 308 -13.45 -21.24 16.41
C GLY A 308 -11.98 -20.97 16.75
N LYS A 309 -11.69 -21.07 18.04
CA LYS A 309 -10.33 -20.97 18.58
C LYS A 309 -9.54 -22.19 18.15
N ASN A 310 -8.29 -21.99 17.74
CA ASN A 310 -7.39 -23.12 17.47
C ASN A 310 -6.18 -23.09 18.40
N ALA A 311 -5.78 -24.27 18.84
CA ALA A 311 -4.59 -24.50 19.62
C ALA A 311 -3.74 -25.55 18.91
N VAL A 312 -2.46 -25.22 18.68
CA VAL A 312 -1.47 -26.15 18.14
C VAL A 312 -0.45 -26.39 19.24
N VAL A 313 -0.18 -27.65 19.52
CA VAL A 313 0.85 -28.08 20.48
C VAL A 313 1.76 -29.04 19.75
N GLY A 314 3.07 -28.83 19.84
CA GLY A 314 4.03 -29.73 19.23
C GLY A 314 5.38 -29.74 19.94
N ILE A 315 6.16 -30.77 19.63
CA ILE A 315 7.52 -30.96 20.13
C ILE A 315 8.47 -30.70 18.96
N LYS A 316 9.55 -29.95 19.21
CA LYS A 316 10.63 -29.70 18.26
C LYS A 316 11.89 -30.40 18.77
N GLY A 317 12.55 -31.15 17.89
CA GLY A 317 13.76 -31.90 18.20
C GLY A 317 14.80 -31.79 17.09
N GLU A 318 16.07 -31.70 17.45
CA GLU A 318 17.22 -31.95 16.57
C GLU A 318 17.94 -33.21 17.06
N PHE A 319 18.26 -34.12 16.14
CA PHE A 319 18.87 -35.42 16.45
C PHE A 319 20.36 -35.39 16.17
#